data_AF-A0A2V6TTC1-F1
#
_entry.id   AF-A0A2V6TTC1-F1
#
_cell.length_a   1.000
_cell.length_b   1.000
_cell.length_c   1.000
_cell.angle_alpha   90.00
_cell.angle_beta   90.00
_cell.angle_gamma   90.00
#
_symmetry.space_group_name_H-M   'P 1'
#
loop_
_entity.id
_entity.type
_entity.pdbx_description
1 polymer ?
#
loop_
_entity_poly.entity_id
_entity_poly.type
_entity_poly.pdbx_seq_one_letter_code
_entity_poly.pdbx_strand_id
1 'polypeptide(L)'
;AARRGWSWITPGSAVALVSWLVMSLGLRFYVSRFANYNATYGSIGGVILLMLWLYWSGVALLVGAEIDSAIERAAAEHGREPEPDMAPLATLPRDA
;
A
#
# COMPACT_ATOMS: atom_id res chain seq x y z
N ALA A 1 25.56 5.69 8.41
CA ALA A 1 24.72 5.38 7.23
C ALA A 1 24.07 4.01 7.44
N ALA A 2 22.83 3.97 7.93
CA ALA A 2 22.10 2.71 8.12
C ALA A 2 21.85 2.08 6.74
N ARG A 3 22.27 0.82 6.53
CA ARG A 3 21.97 0.07 5.31
C ARG A 3 20.48 -0.26 5.33
N ARG A 4 19.68 0.60 4.70
CA ARG A 4 18.27 0.32 4.44
C ARG A 4 18.22 -0.76 3.37
N GLY A 5 18.20 -2.02 3.79
CA GLY A 5 18.05 -3.16 2.88
C GLY A 5 16.80 -2.92 2.04
N TRP A 6 16.97 -2.87 0.72
CA TRP A 6 15.87 -2.71 -0.22
C TRP A 6 14.90 -3.88 -0.03
N SER A 7 13.78 -3.64 0.67
CA SER A 7 12.73 -4.65 0.78
C SER A 7 11.98 -4.65 -0.54
N TRP A 8 12.23 -5.68 -1.36
CA TRP A 8 11.57 -5.86 -2.65
C TRP A 8 10.05 -6.07 -2.53
N ILE A 9 9.57 -6.39 -1.32
CA ILE A 9 8.16 -6.59 -1.00
C ILE A 9 7.84 -5.67 0.18
N THR A 10 6.88 -4.78 -0.04
CA THR A 10 6.30 -3.93 1.00
C THR A 10 4.92 -4.45 1.38
N PRO A 11 4.45 -4.27 2.62
CA PRO A 11 3.11 -4.71 3.01
C PRO A 11 2.01 -4.07 2.16
N GLY A 12 2.18 -2.81 1.74
CA GLY A 12 1.24 -2.12 0.85
C GLY A 12 1.18 -2.72 -0.55
N SER A 13 2.32 -3.13 -1.12
CA SER A 13 2.33 -3.80 -2.44
C SER A 13 1.65 -5.17 -2.41
N ALA A 14 1.73 -5.90 -1.30
CA ALA A 14 0.99 -7.14 -1.12
C ALA A 14 -0.54 -6.91 -1.10
N VAL A 15 -1.01 -5.87 -0.41
CA VAL A 15 -2.44 -5.50 -0.37
C VAL A 15 -2.95 -5.08 -1.75
N ALA A 16 -2.16 -4.29 -2.48
CA ALA A 16 -2.48 -3.88 -3.84
C ALA A 16 -2.60 -5.10 -4.77
N LEU A 17 -1.67 -6.05 -4.69
CA LEU A 17 -1.69 -7.27 -5.50
C LEU A 17 -2.90 -8.16 -5.19
N VAL A 18 -3.22 -8.38 -3.91
CA VAL A 18 -4.38 -9.18 -3.50
C VAL A 18 -5.68 -8.54 -4.02
N SER A 19 -5.81 -7.21 -3.85
CA SER A 19 -6.98 -6.47 -4.34
C SER A 19 -7.11 -6.58 -5.86
N TRP A 20 -5.99 -6.48 -6.58
CA TRP A 20 -5.95 -6.63 -8.03
C TRP A 20 -6.36 -8.03 -8.51
N LEU A 21 -5.91 -9.09 -7.82
CA LEU A 21 -6.29 -10.47 -8.11
C LEU A 21 -7.78 -10.71 -7.88
N VAL A 22 -8.32 -10.26 -6.74
CA VAL A 22 -9.75 -10.36 -6.43
C VAL A 22 -10.57 -9.68 -7.51
N MET A 23 -10.15 -8.50 -7.95
CA MET A 23 -10.89 -7.73 -8.96
C MET A 23 -10.83 -8.36 -10.36
N SER A 24 -9.68 -8.94 -10.72
CA SER A 24 -9.54 -9.71 -11.96
C SER A 24 -10.41 -10.97 -11.96
N LEU A 25 -10.54 -11.63 -10.82
CA LEU A 25 -11.41 -12.80 -10.68
C LEU A 25 -12.90 -12.40 -10.74
N GLY A 26 -13.26 -11.28 -10.11
CA GLY A 26 -14.59 -10.69 -10.19
C GLY A 26 -14.99 -10.34 -11.64
N LEU A 27 -14.07 -9.74 -12.40
CA LEU A 27 -14.29 -9.43 -13.82
C LEU A 27 -14.54 -10.70 -14.65
N ARG A 28 -13.72 -11.74 -14.46
CA ARG A 28 -13.89 -13.04 -15.14
C ARG A 28 -15.25 -13.66 -14.81
N PHE A 29 -15.64 -13.65 -13.54
CA PHE A 29 -16.92 -14.16 -13.09
C PHE A 29 -18.09 -13.40 -13.72
N TYR A 30 -18.03 -12.07 -13.71
CA TYR A 30 -19.05 -11.21 -14.30
C TYR A 30 -19.25 -11.52 -15.79
N VAL A 31 -18.16 -11.51 -16.57
CA VAL A 31 -18.21 -11.80 -18.00
C VAL A 31 -18.78 -13.19 -18.26
N SER A 32 -18.38 -14.21 -17.48
CA SER A 32 -18.87 -15.58 -17.67
C SER A 32 -20.39 -15.75 -17.45
N ARG A 33 -20.99 -14.93 -16.56
CA ARG A 33 -22.43 -14.99 -16.26
C ARG A 33 -23.27 -14.08 -17.16
N PHE A 34 -22.75 -12.91 -17.53
CA PHE A 34 -23.50 -11.89 -18.26
C PHE A 34 -23.21 -11.84 -19.77
N ALA A 35 -22.22 -12.60 -20.29
CA ALA A 35 -21.94 -12.67 -21.73
C ALA A 35 -23.17 -13.06 -22.58
N ASN A 36 -24.05 -13.93 -22.05
CA ASN A 36 -25.22 -14.40 -22.80
C ASN A 36 -26.41 -13.41 -22.80
N TYR A 37 -26.46 -12.43 -21.89
CA TYR A 37 -27.55 -11.44 -21.81
C TYR A 37 -27.32 -10.19 -22.67
N ASN A 38 -26.15 -10.08 -23.29
CA ASN A 38 -25.58 -8.80 -23.70
C ASN A 38 -25.71 -8.48 -25.21
N ALA A 39 -26.67 -9.07 -25.91
CA ALA A 39 -26.82 -8.88 -27.36
C ALA A 39 -27.09 -7.41 -27.78
N THR A 40 -27.64 -6.59 -26.89
CA THR A 40 -27.99 -5.18 -27.18
C THR A 40 -27.06 -4.16 -26.49
N TYR A 41 -26.48 -4.49 -25.34
CA TYR A 41 -25.65 -3.57 -24.53
C TYR A 41 -24.22 -4.08 -24.26
N GLY A 42 -23.81 -5.14 -24.97
CA GLY A 42 -22.51 -5.83 -24.92
C GLY A 42 -21.29 -4.94 -24.76
N SER A 43 -21.10 -4.07 -25.75
CA SER A 43 -19.93 -3.20 -25.85
C SER A 43 -19.91 -2.12 -24.76
N ILE A 44 -21.04 -1.48 -24.49
CA ILE A 44 -21.16 -0.42 -23.47
C ILE A 44 -20.93 -1.01 -22.07
N GLY A 45 -21.51 -2.18 -21.78
CA GLY A 45 -21.25 -2.91 -20.54
C GLY A 45 -19.76 -3.24 -20.39
N GLY A 46 -19.11 -3.73 -21.45
CA GLY A 46 -17.67 -4.00 -21.45
C GLY A 46 -16.82 -2.77 -21.11
N VAL A 47 -17.13 -1.61 -21.70
CA VAL A 47 -16.43 -0.35 -21.41
C VAL A 47 -16.63 0.10 -19.97
N ILE A 48 -17.86 0.06 -19.45
CA ILE A 48 -18.16 0.43 -18.06
C ILE A 48 -17.39 -0.46 -17.09
N LEU A 49 -17.34 -1.78 -17.34
CA LEU A 49 -16.56 -2.69 -16.51
C LEU A 49 -15.06 -2.44 -16.60
N LEU A 50 -14.53 -2.13 -17.77
CA LEU A 50 -13.13 -1.76 -17.92
C LEU A 50 -12.82 -0.49 -17.11
N MET A 51 -13.68 0.54 -17.18
CA MET A 51 -13.52 1.75 -16.38
C MET A 51 -13.59 1.46 -14.87
N LEU A 52 -14.54 0.64 -14.43
CA LEU A 52 -14.65 0.23 -13.03
C LEU A 52 -13.40 -0.54 -12.57
N TRP A 53 -12.88 -1.43 -13.41
CA TRP A 53 -11.67 -2.20 -13.12
C TRP A 53 -10.43 -1.30 -13.01
N LEU A 54 -10.28 -0.33 -13.92
CA LEU A 54 -9.18 0.66 -13.86
C LEU A 54 -9.31 1.56 -12.63
N TYR A 55 -10.52 2.04 -12.34
CA TYR A 55 -10.81 2.84 -11.16
C TYR A 55 -10.43 2.10 -9.88
N TRP A 56 -10.87 0.85 -9.75
CA TRP A 56 -10.57 0.02 -8.57
C TRP A 56 -9.09 -0.31 -8.44
N SER A 57 -8.40 -0.55 -9.57
CA SER A 57 -6.95 -0.74 -9.59
C SER A 57 -6.22 0.51 -9.09
N GLY A 58 -6.67 1.70 -9.49
CA GLY A 58 -6.13 2.97 -8.99
C GLY A 58 -6.33 3.13 -7.49
N VAL A 59 -7.52 2.84 -6.97
CA VAL A 59 -7.80 2.85 -5.52
C VAL A 59 -6.90 1.87 -4.78
N ALA A 60 -6.74 0.64 -5.28
CA ALA A 60 -5.87 -0.37 -4.67
C ALA A 60 -4.40 0.08 -4.59
N LEU A 61 -3.90 0.76 -5.64
CA LEU A 61 -2.55 1.34 -5.63
C LEU A 61 -2.40 2.46 -4.61
N LEU A 62 -3.37 3.38 -4.54
CA LEU A 62 -3.35 4.48 -3.57
C LEU A 62 -3.40 3.95 -2.13
N VAL A 63 -4.24 2.95 -1.85
CA VAL A 63 -4.32 2.31 -0.54
C VAL A 63 -2.99 1.61 -0.19
N GLY A 64 -2.39 0.89 -1.14
CA GLY A 64 -1.08 0.27 -0.94
C GLY A 64 0.01 1.30 -0.63
N ALA A 65 0.02 2.41 -1.37
CA ALA A 65 0.97 3.51 -1.14
C ALA A 65 0.75 4.19 0.21
N GLU A 66 -0.50 4.39 0.63
CA GLU A 66 -0.82 4.99 1.94
C GLU A 66 -0.33 4.09 3.08
N ILE A 67 -0.54 2.77 2.98
CA ILE A 67 -0.04 1.78 3.95
C ILE A 67 1.48 1.86 4.05
N ASP A 68 2.18 1.86 2.90
CA ASP A 68 3.64 1.96 2.88
C ASP A 68 4.11 3.28 3.50
N SER A 69 3.40 4.39 3.24
CA SER A 69 3.73 5.70 3.82
C SER A 69 3.49 5.73 5.34
N ALA A 70 2.43 5.10 5.83
CA ALA A 70 2.10 5.01 7.25
C ALA A 70 3.14 4.18 8.01
N ILE A 71 3.59 3.06 7.43
CA ILE A 71 4.65 2.22 8.00
C ILE A 71 5.97 2.97 8.05
N GLU A 72 6.34 3.68 6.98
CA GLU A 72 7.54 4.49 6.92
C GLU A 72 7.55 5.60 7.99
N ARG A 73 6.40 6.27 8.18
CA ARG A 73 6.22 7.28 9.24
C ARG A 73 6.39 6.68 10.63
N ALA A 74 5.72 5.56 10.91
CA ALA A 74 5.82 4.88 12.21
C ALA A 74 7.27 4.41 12.50
N ALA A 75 7.97 3.90 11.50
CA ALA A 75 9.37 3.50 11.63
C ALA A 75 10.30 4.70 11.91
N ALA A 76 10.05 5.85 11.27
CA ALA A 76 10.81 7.08 11.50
C ALA A 76 10.57 7.70 12.88
N GLU A 77 9.38 7.52 13.46
CA GLU A 77 9.09 7.92 14.84
C GLU A 77 9.80 7.01 15.86
N HIS A 78 9.80 5.70 15.63
CA HIS A 78 10.45 4.75 16.54
C HIS A 78 11.99 4.82 16.50
N GLY A 79 12.58 5.20 15.36
CA GLY A 79 14.02 5.45 15.23
C GLY A 79 14.49 6.75 15.88
N ARG A 80 13.57 7.60 16.38
CA ARG A 80 13.87 8.73 17.26
C ARG A 80 13.72 8.27 18.71
N GLU A 81 14.55 7.33 19.15
CA GLU A 81 14.83 7.28 20.59
C GLU A 81 15.41 8.66 20.95
N PRO A 82 14.88 9.34 21.98
CA PRO A 82 15.51 10.57 22.45
C PRO A 82 16.95 10.21 22.78
N GLU A 83 17.90 10.91 22.14
CA GLU A 83 19.28 10.94 22.58
C GLU A 83 19.21 10.99 24.11
N PRO A 84 19.75 9.97 24.83
CA PRO A 84 19.62 9.93 26.28
C PRO A 84 20.03 11.30 26.73
N ASP A 85 19.07 12.02 27.31
CA ASP A 85 19.25 13.36 27.87
C ASP A 85 20.63 13.33 28.46
N MET A 86 21.55 14.10 27.85
CA MET A 86 22.94 14.10 28.24
C MET A 86 22.91 14.45 29.70
N ALA A 87 22.84 13.42 30.55
CA ALA A 87 22.66 13.56 31.98
C ALA A 87 23.75 14.53 32.35
N PRO A 88 23.41 15.72 32.86
CA PRO A 88 24.28 16.87 32.75
C PRO A 88 25.70 16.42 33.09
N LEU A 89 26.59 16.45 32.09
CA LEU A 89 28.02 16.20 32.29
C LEU A 89 28.62 17.19 33.31
N ALA A 90 27.79 18.11 33.82
CA ALA A 90 27.93 18.93 35.01
C ALA A 90 27.94 18.18 36.37
N THR A 91 27.63 16.88 36.43
CA THR A 91 27.67 16.13 37.71
C THR A 91 28.95 15.32 37.92
N LEU A 92 29.84 15.25 36.93
CA LEU A 92 31.17 14.70 37.17
C LEU A 92 31.96 15.72 38.00
N PRO A 93 32.47 15.35 39.19
CA PRO A 93 33.40 16.18 39.94
C PRO A 93 34.55 16.56 39.00
N ARG A 94 34.81 17.86 38.85
CA ARG A 94 35.91 18.36 38.00
C ARG A 94 37.27 18.27 38.70
N ASP A 95 37.29 17.63 39.85
CA ASP A 95 38.34 17.63 40.86
C ASP A 95 38.49 16.22 41.45
N ALA A 96 39.25 15.38 40.74
CA ALA A 96 39.93 14.20 41.26
C ALA A 96 41.34 14.13 40.65
#